data_AF-A0A355UFZ8-F1
#
_entry.id   AF-A0A355UFZ8-F1
#
_cell.length_a   1.000
_cell.length_b   1.000
_cell.length_c   1.000
_cell.angle_alpha   90.00
_cell.angle_beta   90.00
_cell.angle_gamma   90.00
#
_symmetry.space_group_name_H-M   'P 1'
#
loop_
_entity.id
_entity.type
_entity.pdbx_description
1 polymer ?
#
loop_
_entity_poly.entity_id
_entity_poly.type
_entity_poly.pdbx_seq_one_letter_code
_entity_poly.pdbx_strand_id
1 'polypeptide(L)'
;MYTDIKKNLVDHFNRTSSFPFLFIGSGLSRRYLGLEDWEGLLKKFCESLEDYQYYYSTASGCIPEVATSMSKDFHDFWWKSEKYLEDRKKYKNLCVNIPHQLLKFPLLHI
;
A
#
# COMPACT_ATOMS: atom_id res chain seq x y z
N MET A 1 24.52 -1.47 27.08
CA MET A 1 24.37 -1.67 25.62
C MET A 1 23.23 -0.84 25.02
N TYR A 2 21.95 -1.01 25.39
CA TYR A 2 20.85 -0.18 24.83
C TYR A 2 20.89 1.30 25.31
N THR A 3 21.29 1.49 26.56
CA THR A 3 21.48 2.81 27.18
C THR A 3 22.51 3.67 26.44
N ASP A 4 23.51 3.02 25.83
CA ASP A 4 24.62 3.67 25.14
C ASP A 4 24.17 4.26 23.79
N ILE A 5 23.33 3.55 23.03
CA ILE A 5 22.83 4.04 21.73
C ILE A 5 21.91 5.25 21.94
N LYS A 6 20.98 5.15 22.90
CA LYS A 6 20.07 6.25 23.21
C LYS A 6 20.83 7.50 23.63
N LYS A 7 21.82 7.35 24.51
CA LYS A 7 22.65 8.46 24.99
C LYS A 7 23.43 9.11 23.84
N ASN A 8 24.07 8.31 22.99
CA ASN A 8 24.81 8.81 21.83
C ASN A 8 23.92 9.57 20.83
N LEU A 9 22.69 9.11 20.58
CA LEU A 9 21.75 9.80 19.70
C LEU A 9 21.30 11.14 20.28
N VAL A 10 20.97 11.19 21.58
CA VAL A 10 20.58 12.43 22.26
C VAL A 10 21.72 13.44 22.24
N ASP A 11 22.95 13.00 22.54
CA ASP A 11 24.14 13.87 22.50
C ASP A 11 24.41 14.39 21.09
N HIS A 12 24.18 13.59 20.06
CA HIS A 12 24.32 14.01 18.67
C HIS A 12 23.26 15.04 18.25
N PHE A 13 21.99 14.80 18.57
CA PHE A 13 20.89 15.72 18.25
C PHE A 13 21.05 17.07 18.94
N ASN A 14 21.55 17.10 20.18
CA ASN A 14 21.79 18.34 20.92
C ASN A 14 22.94 19.19 20.36
N ARG A 15 23.83 18.62 19.55
CA ARG A 15 24.99 19.31 18.95
C ARG A 15 24.71 19.87 17.56
N THR A 16 23.65 19.39 16.91
CA THR A 16 23.25 19.82 15.57
C THR A 16 22.14 20.85 15.65
N SER A 17 22.22 21.92 14.85
CA SER A 17 21.16 22.94 14.76
C SER A 17 19.98 22.53 13.86
N SER A 18 20.06 21.37 13.22
CA SER A 18 19.02 20.83 12.33
C SER A 18 18.14 19.82 13.06
N PHE A 19 16.86 19.78 12.70
CA PHE A 19 15.92 18.80 13.23
C PHE A 19 16.22 17.40 12.67
N PRO A 20 16.14 16.35 13.51
CA PRO A 20 16.32 14.98 13.03
C PRO A 20 15.14 14.58 12.14
N PHE A 21 15.45 13.93 11.00
CA PHE A 21 14.46 13.31 10.13
C PHE A 21 14.55 11.79 10.26
N LEU A 22 13.40 11.14 10.46
CA LEU A 22 13.30 9.70 10.52
C LEU A 22 12.60 9.18 9.26
N PHE A 23 13.34 8.45 8.43
CA PHE A 23 12.78 7.74 7.29
C PHE A 23 12.44 6.31 7.72
N ILE A 24 11.15 5.98 7.73
CA ILE A 24 10.67 4.64 8.03
C ILE A 24 10.28 3.96 6.72
N GLY A 25 10.94 2.85 6.40
CA GLY A 25 10.58 1.98 5.28
C GLY A 25 9.65 0.84 5.69
N SER A 26 9.17 0.09 4.68
CA SER A 26 8.31 -1.08 4.87
C SER A 26 8.91 -2.18 5.76
N GLY A 27 10.23 -2.19 5.94
CA GLY A 27 10.93 -3.12 6.84
C GLY A 27 10.53 -2.99 8.31
N LEU A 28 10.09 -1.80 8.77
CA LEU A 28 9.57 -1.66 10.14
C LEU A 28 8.24 -2.40 10.28
N SER A 29 7.30 -2.12 9.36
CA SER A 29 5.96 -2.71 9.41
C SER A 29 5.97 -4.23 9.19
N ARG A 30 6.82 -4.72 8.28
CA ARG A 30 6.96 -6.17 8.06
C ARG A 30 7.51 -6.89 9.29
N ARG A 31 8.53 -6.34 9.95
CA ARG A 31 9.21 -7.00 11.08
C ARG A 31 8.47 -6.90 12.40
N TYR A 32 7.84 -5.75 12.66
CA TYR A 32 7.31 -5.45 13.98
C TYR A 32 5.78 -5.35 14.03
N LEU A 33 5.11 -5.21 12.88
CA LEU A 33 3.65 -5.17 12.80
C LEU A 33 3.06 -6.39 12.06
N GLY A 34 3.91 -7.29 11.55
CA GLY A 34 3.47 -8.48 10.81
C GLY A 34 2.71 -8.16 9.53
N LEU A 35 2.93 -6.97 8.93
CA LEU A 35 2.28 -6.62 7.67
C LEU A 35 2.90 -7.38 6.51
N GLU A 36 2.06 -7.66 5.51
CA GLU A 36 2.45 -8.30 4.26
C GLU A 36 3.50 -7.47 3.50
N ASP A 37 4.27 -8.15 2.63
CA ASP A 37 5.02 -7.47 1.59
C ASP A 37 4.14 -7.10 0.40
N TRP A 38 4.74 -6.45 -0.61
CA TRP A 38 3.99 -5.97 -1.76
C TRP A 38 3.24 -7.09 -2.50
N GLU A 39 3.85 -8.28 -2.61
CA GLU A 39 3.21 -9.42 -3.26
C GLU A 39 2.05 -9.97 -2.40
N GLY A 40 2.27 -10.12 -1.09
CA GLY A 40 1.24 -10.55 -0.15
C GLY A 40 0.06 -9.58 -0.10
N LEU A 41 0.29 -8.28 -0.21
CA LEU A 41 -0.77 -7.28 -0.34
C LEU A 41 -1.58 -7.51 -1.62
N LEU A 42 -0.93 -7.67 -2.77
CA LEU A 42 -1.63 -7.93 -4.03
C LEU A 42 -2.48 -9.21 -3.95
N LYS A 43 -1.97 -10.29 -3.37
CA LYS A 43 -2.73 -11.53 -3.16
C LYS A 43 -4.01 -11.31 -2.34
N LYS A 44 -3.95 -10.51 -1.27
CA LYS A 44 -5.14 -10.16 -0.47
C LYS A 44 -6.15 -9.31 -1.25
N PHE A 45 -5.68 -8.42 -2.14
CA PHE A 45 -6.57 -7.61 -2.97
C PHE A 45 -7.25 -8.40 -4.10
N CYS A 46 -6.66 -9.51 -4.56
CA CYS A 46 -7.22 -10.39 -5.58
C CYS A 46 -8.53 -11.08 -5.16
N GLU A 47 -8.86 -11.19 -3.87
CA GLU A 47 -10.04 -11.93 -3.40
C GLU A 47 -11.37 -11.45 -3.99
N SER A 48 -11.41 -10.22 -4.53
CA SER A 48 -12.60 -9.64 -5.16
C SER A 48 -12.54 -9.51 -6.68
N LEU A 49 -11.45 -10.01 -7.30
CA LEU A 49 -11.21 -10.01 -8.74
C LEU A 49 -11.02 -11.47 -9.20
N GLU A 50 -10.00 -11.71 -10.03
CA GLU A 50 -9.54 -13.04 -10.42
C GLU A 50 -8.42 -13.56 -9.50
N ASP A 51 -8.13 -14.86 -9.59
CA ASP A 51 -7.03 -15.49 -8.87
C ASP A 51 -5.69 -14.77 -9.16
N TYR A 52 -4.89 -14.52 -8.12
CA TYR A 52 -3.58 -13.90 -8.27
C TYR A 52 -2.69 -14.61 -9.31
N GLN A 53 -2.80 -15.94 -9.41
CA GLN A 53 -2.01 -16.74 -10.32
C GLN A 53 -2.35 -16.47 -11.80
N TYR A 54 -3.58 -16.05 -12.09
CA TYR A 54 -3.95 -15.58 -13.43
C TYR A 54 -3.12 -14.35 -13.82
N TYR A 55 -3.05 -13.35 -12.93
CA TYR A 55 -2.25 -12.16 -13.18
C TYR A 55 -0.75 -12.45 -13.21
N TYR A 56 -0.27 -13.29 -12.29
CA TYR A 56 1.15 -13.65 -12.18
C TYR A 56 1.66 -14.36 -13.44
N SER A 57 0.87 -15.31 -13.95
CA SER A 57 1.19 -16.03 -15.20
C SER A 57 1.11 -15.13 -16.43
N THR A 58 0.09 -14.27 -16.52
CA THR A 58 -0.06 -13.30 -17.61
C THR A 58 1.09 -12.29 -17.67
N ALA A 59 1.58 -11.87 -16.50
CA ALA A 59 2.69 -10.94 -16.35
C ALA A 59 4.08 -11.62 -16.41
N SER A 60 4.16 -12.92 -16.75
CA SER A 60 5.43 -13.67 -16.77
C SER A 60 6.24 -13.55 -15.45
N GLY A 61 5.55 -13.45 -14.32
CA GLY A 61 6.15 -13.26 -12.98
C GLY A 61 6.57 -11.83 -12.65
N CYS A 62 6.33 -10.84 -13.51
CA CYS A 62 6.65 -9.43 -13.27
C CYS A 62 5.63 -8.78 -12.32
N ILE A 63 5.99 -8.64 -11.03
CA ILE A 63 5.10 -8.09 -9.99
C ILE A 63 4.56 -6.68 -10.31
N PRO A 64 5.34 -5.74 -10.87
CA PRO A 64 4.81 -4.44 -11.30
C PRO A 64 3.71 -4.54 -12.38
N GLU A 65 3.85 -5.48 -13.31
CA GLU A 65 2.86 -5.73 -14.36
C GLU A 65 1.61 -6.43 -13.82
N VAL A 66 1.78 -7.32 -12.84
CA VAL A 66 0.67 -7.89 -12.05
C VAL A 66 -0.16 -6.76 -11.44
N ALA A 67 0.48 -5.86 -10.68
CA ALA A 67 -0.21 -4.74 -10.04
C ALA A 67 -0.91 -3.83 -11.07
N THR A 68 -0.27 -3.59 -12.21
CA THR A 68 -0.84 -2.78 -13.29
C THR A 68 -2.08 -3.42 -13.89
N SER A 69 -2.03 -4.72 -14.16
CA SER A 69 -3.15 -5.49 -14.72
C SER A 69 -4.31 -5.57 -13.72
N MET A 70 -4.00 -5.89 -12.46
CA MET A 70 -4.99 -5.89 -11.38
C MET A 70 -5.65 -4.52 -11.20
N SER A 71 -4.90 -3.42 -11.29
CA SER A 71 -5.48 -2.08 -11.16
C SER A 71 -6.48 -1.76 -12.27
N LYS A 72 -6.30 -2.30 -13.48
CA LYS A 72 -7.24 -2.11 -14.60
C LYS A 72 -8.54 -2.86 -14.33
N ASP A 73 -8.45 -4.12 -13.93
CA ASP A 73 -9.64 -4.93 -13.65
C ASP A 73 -10.38 -4.43 -12.42
N PHE A 74 -9.65 -3.97 -11.40
CA PHE A 74 -10.21 -3.34 -10.23
C PHE A 74 -10.98 -2.07 -10.55
N HIS A 75 -10.53 -1.28 -11.54
CA HIS A 75 -11.25 -0.08 -11.96
C HIS A 75 -12.67 -0.42 -12.41
N ASP A 76 -12.80 -1.42 -13.27
CA ASP A 76 -14.07 -1.90 -13.77
C ASP A 76 -14.95 -2.48 -12.66
N PHE A 77 -14.36 -3.33 -11.82
CA PHE A 77 -15.05 -3.92 -10.67
C PHE A 77 -15.57 -2.84 -9.70
N TRP A 78 -14.75 -1.83 -9.42
CA TRP A 78 -15.09 -0.73 -8.52
C TRP A 78 -16.31 0.06 -9.01
N TRP A 79 -16.46 0.28 -10.33
CA TRP A 79 -17.60 1.03 -10.87
C TRP A 79 -18.87 0.18 -10.99
N LYS A 80 -18.72 -1.12 -11.31
CA LYS A 80 -19.85 -2.03 -11.56
C LYS A 80 -20.42 -2.64 -10.28
N SER A 81 -19.58 -2.86 -9.26
CA SER A 81 -19.98 -3.54 -8.03
C SER A 81 -20.86 -2.66 -7.13
N GLU A 82 -21.92 -3.24 -6.57
CA GLU A 82 -22.76 -2.58 -5.56
C GLU A 82 -22.00 -2.38 -4.23
N LYS A 83 -20.97 -3.20 -3.96
CA LYS A 83 -20.14 -3.14 -2.74
C LYS A 83 -19.58 -1.75 -2.48
N TYR A 84 -19.22 -1.03 -3.53
CA TYR A 84 -18.59 0.29 -3.44
C TYR A 84 -19.54 1.45 -3.73
N LEU A 85 -20.86 1.21 -3.75
CA LEU A 85 -21.84 2.25 -4.05
C LEU A 85 -21.77 3.42 -3.06
N GLU A 86 -21.67 3.12 -1.76
CA GLU A 86 -21.55 4.13 -0.71
C GLU A 86 -20.22 4.89 -0.78
N ASP A 87 -19.13 4.20 -1.11
CA ASP A 87 -17.82 4.83 -1.31
C ASP A 87 -17.83 5.76 -2.53
N ARG A 88 -18.47 5.35 -3.64
CA ARG A 88 -18.64 6.21 -4.82
C ARG A 88 -19.45 7.46 -4.52
N LYS A 89 -20.47 7.36 -3.66
CA LYS A 89 -21.26 8.53 -3.20
C LYS A 89 -20.41 9.44 -2.32
N LYS A 90 -19.69 8.86 -1.36
CA LYS A 90 -18.87 9.59 -0.37
C LYS A 90 -17.67 10.30 -1.01
N TYR A 91 -17.02 9.65 -1.98
CA TYR A 91 -15.79 10.13 -2.61
C TYR A 91 -15.99 10.67 -4.04
N LYS A 92 -17.24 10.95 -4.44
CA LYS A 92 -17.62 11.39 -5.80
C LYS A 92 -16.73 12.50 -6.37
N ASN A 93 -16.32 13.46 -5.54
CA ASN A 93 -15.50 14.62 -5.95
C ASN A 93 -14.00 14.30 -6.09
N LEU A 94 -13.53 13.18 -5.52
CA LEU A 94 -12.13 12.72 -5.57
C LEU A 94 -11.90 11.70 -6.69
N CYS A 95 -12.95 11.00 -7.14
CA CYS A 95 -12.88 9.96 -8.16
C CYS A 95 -12.69 10.48 -9.61
N VAL A 96 -12.68 11.80 -9.82
CA VAL A 96 -12.71 12.41 -11.17
C VAL A 96 -11.32 12.47 -11.83
N ASN A 97 -10.22 12.43 -11.06
CA ASN A 97 -8.92 12.79 -11.61
C ASN A 97 -7.93 11.64 -11.87
N ILE A 98 -8.10 10.42 -11.31
CA ILE A 98 -7.02 9.41 -11.43
C ILE A 98 -7.52 7.94 -11.37
N PRO A 99 -7.67 7.23 -12.52
CA PRO A 99 -8.16 5.84 -12.58
C PRO A 99 -7.32 4.81 -11.80
N HIS A 100 -6.00 5.01 -11.74
CA HIS A 100 -5.04 4.06 -11.14
C HIS A 100 -4.92 4.16 -9.62
N GLN A 101 -5.62 5.11 -8.97
CA GLN A 101 -5.60 5.26 -7.51
C GLN A 101 -6.74 4.54 -6.81
N LEU A 102 -7.59 3.81 -7.54
CA LEU A 102 -8.76 3.17 -6.94
C LEU A 102 -8.39 2.09 -5.92
N LEU A 103 -7.24 1.42 -6.08
CA LEU A 103 -6.69 0.50 -5.09
C LEU A 103 -6.40 1.17 -3.74
N LYS A 104 -6.33 2.52 -3.66
CA LYS A 104 -6.13 3.26 -2.40
C LYS A 104 -7.37 3.33 -1.52
N PHE A 105 -8.57 3.27 -2.08
CA PHE A 105 -9.80 3.36 -1.28
C PHE A 105 -10.03 2.15 -0.38
N PRO A 106 -9.87 0.89 -0.83
CA PRO A 106 -9.96 -0.24 0.08
C PRO A 106 -8.79 -0.31 1.07
N LEU A 107 -7.64 0.35 0.79
CA LEU A 107 -6.55 0.53 1.75
C LEU A 107 -6.88 1.49 2.91
N LEU A 108 -7.94 2.31 2.81
CA LEU A 108 -8.39 3.19 3.91
C LEU A 108 -9.21 2.46 4.98
N HIS A 109 -9.58 1.20 4.72
CA HIS A 109 -10.40 0.37 5.60
C HIS A 109 -9.63 -0.79 6.24
N ILE A 110 -8.30 -0.84 6.03
CA ILE A 110 -7.35 -1.72 6.73
C ILE A 110 -6.67 -0.91 7.84
#